data_AF-A0AAP9YH95-F1
#
_entry.id   AF-A0AAP9YH95-F1
#
_cell.length_a   1.000
_cell.length_b   1.000
_cell.length_c   1.000
_cell.angle_alpha   90.00
_cell.angle_beta   90.00
_cell.angle_gamma   90.00
#
_symmetry.space_group_name_H-M   'P 1'
#
loop_
_entity.id
_entity.type
_entity.pdbx_description
1 polymer ?
#
loop_
_entity_poly.entity_id
_entity_poly.type
_entity_poly.pdbx_seq_one_letter_code
_entity_poly.pdbx_strand_id
1 'polypeptide(L)'
;MDDENDLAALLADYREAQVMQGATAELATEVYRLYRLTNLADRLEEAFGPTLLAREEILAWLAEQIEQIGTAGIADCDLASGLIDAAYRERLKVGSPRFFQRHFH
;
A
#
# COMPACT_ATOMS: atom_id res chain seq x y z
N MET A 1 -7.28 4.52 -14.52
CA MET A 1 -5.83 4.24 -14.53
C MET A 1 -5.68 2.75 -14.38
N ASP A 2 -4.52 2.19 -14.70
CA ASP A 2 -4.33 0.73 -14.70
C ASP A 2 -3.93 0.29 -13.29
N ASP A 3 -4.85 0.33 -12.34
CA ASP A 3 -4.54 0.23 -10.91
C ASP A 3 -3.93 -1.13 -10.53
N GLU A 4 -4.27 -2.16 -11.30
CA GLU A 4 -3.68 -3.49 -11.23
C GLU A 4 -2.19 -3.47 -11.63
N ASN A 5 -1.82 -2.62 -12.59
CA ASN A 5 -0.44 -2.39 -13.03
C ASN A 5 0.38 -1.69 -11.93
N ASP A 6 -0.23 -0.75 -11.19
CA ASP A 6 0.44 -0.06 -10.09
C ASP A 6 0.74 -1.00 -8.91
N LEU A 7 -0.21 -1.86 -8.52
CA LEU A 7 0.00 -2.87 -7.48
C LEU A 7 1.02 -3.93 -7.91
N ALA A 8 0.88 -4.49 -9.12
CA ALA A 8 1.79 -5.50 -9.65
C ALA A 8 3.23 -5.03 -9.61
N ALA A 9 3.45 -3.78 -10.00
CA ALA A 9 4.78 -3.26 -10.12
C ALA A 9 5.35 -2.74 -8.78
N LEU A 10 4.51 -2.38 -7.80
CA LEU A 10 4.94 -2.22 -6.40
C LEU A 10 5.42 -3.54 -5.78
N LEU A 11 4.72 -4.64 -6.05
CA LEU A 11 5.13 -5.98 -5.59
C LEU A 11 6.43 -6.45 -6.27
N ALA A 12 6.59 -6.15 -7.57
CA ALA A 12 7.84 -6.40 -8.29
C ALA A 12 9.02 -5.60 -7.70
N ASP A 13 8.82 -4.30 -7.44
CA ASP A 13 9.84 -3.44 -6.84
C ASP A 13 10.27 -3.92 -5.45
N TYR A 14 9.36 -4.49 -4.64
CA TYR A 14 9.70 -5.04 -3.33
C TYR A 14 10.59 -6.29 -3.43
N ARG A 15 10.40 -7.08 -4.50
CA ARG A 15 11.21 -8.26 -4.78
C ARG A 15 12.59 -7.89 -5.33
N GLU A 16 12.66 -6.86 -6.17
CA GLU A 16 13.90 -6.43 -6.83
C GLU A 16 14.76 -5.46 -6.00
N ALA A 17 14.18 -4.69 -5.09
CA ALA A 17 14.91 -3.74 -4.25
C ALA A 17 15.91 -4.41 -3.28
N GLN A 18 15.87 -5.74 -3.12
CA GLN A 18 16.95 -6.47 -2.46
C GLN A 18 18.28 -6.46 -3.26
N VAL A 19 18.29 -5.96 -4.50
CA VAL A 19 19.41 -6.12 -5.45
C VAL A 19 20.03 -4.79 -5.94
N MET A 20 19.32 -3.65 -5.89
CA MET A 20 19.86 -2.37 -6.40
C MET A 20 20.62 -1.57 -5.34
N GLN A 21 21.88 -1.21 -5.62
CA GLN A 21 22.69 -0.27 -4.84
C GLN A 21 23.04 0.95 -5.69
N GLY A 22 22.55 2.15 -5.33
CA GLY A 22 22.92 3.41 -5.97
C GLY A 22 21.97 4.58 -5.65
N ALA A 23 22.50 5.63 -5.02
CA ALA A 23 21.73 6.75 -4.45
C ALA A 23 20.76 7.47 -5.41
N THR A 24 21.07 7.58 -6.71
CA THR A 24 20.17 8.21 -7.70
C THR A 24 19.08 7.26 -8.19
N ALA A 25 19.37 5.97 -8.28
CA ALA A 25 18.38 4.95 -8.65
C ALA A 25 17.38 4.76 -7.50
N GLU A 26 17.86 4.73 -6.26
CA GLU A 26 17.05 4.67 -5.05
C GLU A 26 16.02 5.81 -4.97
N LEU A 27 16.43 7.05 -5.22
CA LEU A 27 15.53 8.21 -5.15
C LEU A 27 14.48 8.21 -6.26
N ALA A 28 14.83 7.77 -7.47
CA ALA A 28 13.86 7.60 -8.55
C ALA A 28 12.85 6.49 -8.23
N THR A 29 13.31 5.38 -7.64
CA THR A 29 12.46 4.29 -7.16
C THR A 29 11.53 4.75 -6.03
N GLU A 30 11.99 5.57 -5.09
CA GLU A 30 11.15 6.12 -4.01
C GLU A 30 10.05 7.03 -4.52
N VAL A 31 10.36 7.96 -5.44
CA VAL A 31 9.36 8.85 -6.05
C VAL A 31 8.32 8.03 -6.82
N TYR A 32 8.78 7.01 -7.56
CA TYR A 32 7.89 6.17 -8.34
C TYR A 32 6.99 5.29 -7.47
N ARG A 33 7.51 4.75 -6.36
CA ARG A 33 6.72 4.04 -5.35
C ARG A 33 5.65 4.93 -4.73
N LEU A 34 6.02 6.15 -4.33
CA LEU A 34 5.08 7.09 -3.73
C LEU A 34 3.92 7.45 -4.68
N TYR A 35 4.22 7.63 -5.97
CA TYR A 35 3.21 7.86 -7.01
C TYR A 35 2.21 6.69 -7.10
N ARG A 36 2.70 5.45 -7.10
CA ARG A 36 1.82 4.27 -7.19
C ARG A 36 1.00 4.05 -5.91
N LEU A 37 1.60 4.26 -4.75
CA LEU A 37 0.88 4.23 -3.47
C LEU A 37 -0.23 5.29 -3.44
N THR A 38 0.02 6.45 -4.03
CA THR A 38 -0.96 7.53 -4.19
C THR A 38 -2.15 7.08 -5.04
N ASN A 39 -1.91 6.45 -6.18
CA ASN A 39 -3.00 5.92 -7.01
C ASN A 39 -3.82 4.85 -6.28
N LEU A 40 -3.16 3.94 -5.54
CA LEU A 40 -3.85 2.92 -4.74
C LEU A 40 -4.70 3.53 -3.62
N ALA A 41 -4.22 4.59 -2.96
CA ALA A 41 -5.00 5.32 -1.97
C ALA A 41 -6.24 5.96 -2.59
N ASP A 42 -6.08 6.61 -3.75
CA ASP A 42 -7.20 7.23 -4.47
C ASP A 42 -8.26 6.19 -4.88
N ARG A 43 -7.82 5.01 -5.36
CA ARG A 43 -8.71 3.88 -5.67
C ARG A 43 -9.50 3.40 -4.45
N LEU A 44 -8.85 3.31 -3.28
CA LEU A 44 -9.52 2.90 -2.05
C LEU A 44 -10.58 3.91 -1.61
N GLU A 45 -10.29 5.21 -1.72
CA GLU A 45 -11.26 6.26 -1.44
C GLU A 45 -12.43 6.26 -2.44
N GLU A 46 -12.18 5.96 -3.71
CA GLU A 46 -13.23 5.82 -4.73
C GLU A 46 -14.13 4.59 -4.45
N ALA A 47 -13.53 3.45 -4.12
CA ALA A 47 -14.24 2.19 -3.93
C ALA A 47 -15.02 2.11 -2.61
N PHE A 48 -14.50 2.71 -1.54
CA PHE A 48 -15.07 2.59 -0.19
C PHE A 48 -15.59 3.91 0.39
N GLY A 49 -15.42 5.01 -0.35
CA GLY A 49 -15.78 6.36 0.09
C GLY A 49 -14.66 7.06 0.86
N PRO A 50 -14.87 8.35 1.21
CA PRO A 50 -13.87 9.15 1.90
C PRO A 50 -13.53 8.55 3.25
N THR A 51 -12.25 8.49 3.54
CA THR A 51 -11.72 7.99 4.80
C THR A 51 -11.63 9.08 5.86
N LEU A 52 -11.60 8.67 7.13
CA LEU A 52 -11.27 9.57 8.25
C LEU A 52 -9.76 9.74 8.44
N LEU A 53 -8.96 8.95 7.74
CA LEU A 53 -7.50 8.97 7.84
C LEU A 53 -6.93 10.14 7.03
N ALA A 54 -5.85 10.73 7.52
CA ALA A 54 -5.06 11.63 6.70
C ALA A 54 -4.39 10.85 5.57
N ARG A 55 -4.15 11.51 4.44
CA ARG A 55 -3.51 10.92 3.25
C ARG A 55 -2.21 10.20 3.60
N GLU A 56 -1.37 10.81 4.43
CA GLU A 56 -0.10 10.23 4.89
C GLU A 56 -0.29 8.90 5.63
N GLU A 57 -1.35 8.78 6.43
CA GLU A 57 -1.65 7.55 7.18
C GLU A 57 -2.10 6.42 6.25
N ILE A 58 -2.86 6.73 5.20
CA ILE A 58 -3.27 5.74 4.19
C ILE A 58 -2.04 5.25 3.42
N LEU A 59 -1.16 6.17 3.02
CA LEU A 59 0.05 5.84 2.28
C LEU A 59 0.99 4.96 3.10
N ALA A 60 1.21 5.29 4.38
CA ALA A 60 2.02 4.49 5.29
C ALA A 60 1.42 3.09 5.50
N TRP A 61 0.09 3.02 5.69
CA TRP A 61 -0.59 1.74 5.83
C TRP A 61 -0.53 0.89 4.55
N LEU A 62 -0.73 1.49 3.37
CA LEU A 62 -0.59 0.79 2.09
C LEU A 62 0.81 0.24 1.88
N ALA A 63 1.84 1.02 2.20
CA ALA A 63 3.23 0.56 2.14
C ALA A 63 3.45 -0.68 3.02
N GLU A 64 2.93 -0.68 4.25
CA GLU A 64 2.98 -1.83 5.15
C GLU A 64 2.23 -3.05 4.58
N GLN A 65 1.05 -2.85 3.98
CA GLN A 65 0.32 -3.97 3.36
C GLN A 65 1.09 -4.57 2.18
N ILE A 66 1.66 -3.74 1.31
CA ILE A 66 2.47 -4.19 0.17
C ILE A 66 3.72 -4.95 0.65
N GLU A 67 4.38 -4.47 1.70
CA GLU A 67 5.51 -5.18 2.32
C GLU A 67 5.10 -6.55 2.87
N GLN A 68 3.98 -6.62 3.59
CA GLN A 68 3.46 -7.86 4.17
C GLN A 68 3.09 -8.87 3.08
N ILE A 69 2.40 -8.43 2.02
CA ILE A 69 2.03 -9.25 0.86
C ILE A 69 3.28 -9.74 0.12
N GLY A 70 4.24 -8.85 -0.13
CA GLY A 70 5.51 -9.18 -0.78
C GLY A 70 6.33 -10.19 0.03
N THR A 71 6.40 -10.01 1.36
CA THR A 71 7.09 -10.92 2.29
C THR A 71 6.41 -12.29 2.36
N ALA A 72 5.08 -12.33 2.26
CA ALA A 72 4.32 -13.57 2.18
C ALA A 72 4.48 -14.30 0.83
N GLY A 73 5.17 -13.71 -0.14
CA GLY A 73 5.40 -14.30 -1.47
C GLY A 73 4.16 -14.31 -2.35
N ILE A 74 3.18 -13.46 -2.06
CA ILE A 74 1.94 -13.36 -2.85
C ILE A 74 2.23 -12.52 -4.08
N ALA A 75 2.25 -13.17 -5.25
CA ALA A 75 2.50 -12.53 -6.55
C ALA A 75 1.23 -12.34 -7.39
N ASP A 76 0.13 -12.97 -6.98
CA ASP A 76 -1.17 -12.84 -7.65
C ASP A 76 -1.79 -11.49 -7.28
N CYS A 77 -1.99 -10.63 -8.29
CA CYS A 77 -2.43 -9.25 -8.11
C CYS A 77 -3.90 -9.14 -7.71
N ASP A 78 -4.75 -10.04 -8.21
CA ASP A 78 -6.16 -10.12 -7.81
C ASP A 78 -6.28 -10.51 -6.34
N LEU A 79 -5.50 -11.51 -5.91
CA LEU A 79 -5.44 -11.93 -4.52
C LEU A 79 -4.89 -10.81 -3.62
N ALA A 80 -3.78 -10.17 -4.02
CA ALA A 80 -3.19 -9.07 -3.27
C ALA A 80 -4.17 -7.88 -3.13
N SER A 81 -4.85 -7.51 -4.22
CA SER A 81 -5.86 -6.46 -4.21
C SER A 81 -7.03 -6.83 -3.29
N GLY A 82 -7.51 -8.07 -3.35
CA GLY A 82 -8.58 -8.55 -2.49
C GLY A 82 -8.21 -8.52 -1.00
N LEU A 83 -6.96 -8.81 -0.66
CA LEU A 83 -6.44 -8.73 0.71
C LEU A 83 -6.38 -7.27 1.20
N ILE A 84 -5.89 -6.35 0.37
CA ILE A 84 -5.83 -4.91 0.68
C ILE A 84 -7.26 -4.38 0.91
N ASP A 85 -8.19 -4.70 0.01
CA ASP A 85 -9.59 -4.28 0.09
C ASP A 85 -10.28 -4.82 1.35
N ALA A 86 -10.04 -6.08 1.70
CA ALA A 86 -10.57 -6.70 2.91
C ALA A 86 -10.01 -6.02 4.18
N ALA A 87 -8.69 -5.85 4.25
CA ALA A 87 -8.02 -5.20 5.37
C ALA A 87 -8.47 -3.74 5.53
N TYR A 88 -8.63 -3.01 4.42
CA TYR A 88 -9.14 -1.64 4.43
C TYR A 88 -10.58 -1.58 4.95
N ARG A 89 -11.45 -2.47 4.49
CA ARG A 89 -12.84 -2.56 4.97
C ARG A 89 -12.91 -2.88 6.46
N GLU A 90 -12.06 -3.77 6.96
CA GLU A 90 -11.96 -4.04 8.40
C GLU A 90 -11.49 -2.80 9.16
N ARG A 91 -10.48 -2.09 8.65
CA ARG A 91 -9.99 -0.84 9.23
C ARG A 91 -11.08 0.22 9.32
N LEU A 92 -11.90 0.38 8.28
CA LEU A 92 -13.03 1.31 8.27
C LEU A 92 -14.12 0.94 9.30
N LYS A 93 -14.40 -0.36 9.49
CA LYS A 93 -15.33 -0.83 10.55
C LYS A 93 -14.81 -0.55 11.95
N VAL A 94 -13.48 -0.55 12.12
CA VAL A 94 -12.79 -0.22 13.37
C VAL A 94 -12.69 1.30 13.57
N GLY A 95 -13.41 2.12 12.80
CA GLY A 95 -13.56 3.58 12.95
C GLY A 95 -14.12 4.08 14.29
N SER A 96 -13.50 3.69 15.39
CA SER A 96 -13.69 4.18 16.74
C SER A 96 -12.34 4.07 17.45
N PRO A 97 -11.90 5.11 18.19
CA PRO A 97 -10.52 5.51 18.57
C PRO A 97 -9.53 4.49 19.18
N ARG A 98 -9.82 3.19 19.18
CA ARG A 98 -9.06 2.12 19.85
C ARG A 98 -7.90 1.53 19.06
N PHE A 99 -7.86 1.63 17.73
CA PHE A 99 -6.75 1.07 16.95
C PHE A 99 -5.44 1.87 17.14
N PHE A 100 -5.55 3.20 17.27
CA PHE A 100 -4.41 4.11 17.41
C PHE A 100 -3.57 3.91 18.69
N GLN A 101 -4.10 3.23 19.72
CA GLN A 101 -3.33 2.92 20.92
C GLN A 101 -2.32 1.77 20.76
N ARG A 102 -2.43 0.93 19.71
CA ARG A 102 -1.66 -0.33 19.64
C ARG A 102 -0.42 -0.27 18.73
N HIS A 103 -0.34 0.68 17.80
CA HIS A 103 0.73 0.73 16.78
C HIS A 103 1.63 1.97 16.83
N PHE A 104 1.35 2.93 17.73
CA PHE A 104 2.15 4.17 17.89
C PHE A 104 2.75 4.32 19.31
N HIS A 105 3.09 3.22 19.97
CA HIS A 105 3.81 3.23 21.25
C HIS A 105 5.19 2.58 21.14
#